data_AF-A0A561U7V9-F1
#
_entry.id   AF-A0A561U7V9-F1
#
_cell.length_a   1.000
_cell.length_b   1.000
_cell.length_c   1.000
_cell.angle_alpha   90.00
_cell.angle_beta   90.00
_cell.angle_gamma   90.00
#
_symmetry.space_group_name_H-M   'P 1'
#
loop_
_entity.id
_entity.type
_entity.pdbx_description
1 polymer ?
#
loop_
_entity_poly.entity_id
_entity_poly.type
_entity_poly.pdbx_seq_one_letter_code
_entity_poly.pdbx_strand_id
1 'polypeptide(L)' 'MPVVVAPDDLRANLAQHWDITADHYTSAFTPDVLQKLDPETTREMGFEVNVDGAKVDDSGRVLLPIWPLRATRR' A
#
# COMPACT_ATOMS: atom_id res chain seq x y z
N MET A 1 -12.48 7.22 15.61
CA MET A 1 -11.91 5.89 15.30
C MET A 1 -11.78 5.77 13.80
N PRO A 2 -10.59 5.43 13.26
CA PRO A 2 -10.48 5.06 11.85
C PRO A 2 -11.25 3.76 11.60
N VAL A 3 -11.95 3.70 10.47
CA VAL A 3 -12.61 2.46 10.01
C VAL A 3 -11.59 1.72 9.15
N VAL A 4 -11.21 0.51 9.57
CA VAL A 4 -10.36 -0.38 8.79
C VAL A 4 -11.27 -1.25 7.94
N VAL A 5 -11.06 -1.25 6.63
CA VAL A 5 -11.86 -2.03 5.67
C VAL A 5 -10.90 -2.92 4.89
N ALA A 6 -11.21 -4.21 4.81
CA ALA A 6 -10.43 -5.14 4.00
C ALA A 6 -10.59 -4.81 2.50
N PRO A 7 -9.61 -5.18 1.65
CA PRO A 7 -9.68 -4.96 0.21
C PRO A 7 -10.98 -5.43 -0.44
N ASP A 8 -11.41 -6.64 -0.10
CA ASP A 8 -12.60 -7.26 -0.69
C ASP A 8 -13.90 -6.56 -0.26
N ASP A 9 -13.86 -5.90 0.90
CA ASP A 9 -14.99 -5.22 1.52
C ASP A 9 -15.06 -3.72 1.18
N LEU A 10 -14.03 -3.20 0.50
CA LEU A 10 -13.86 -1.77 0.25
C LEU A 10 -15.06 -1.17 -0.49
N ARG A 11 -15.49 -1.84 -1.57
CA ARG A 11 -16.63 -1.39 -2.37
C ARG A 11 -17.95 -1.56 -1.61
N ALA A 12 -18.14 -2.69 -0.93
CA ALA A 12 -19.36 -2.97 -0.18
C ALA A 12 -19.62 -1.94 0.93
N ASN A 13 -18.56 -1.48 1.60
CA ASN A 13 -18.68 -0.56 2.74
C ASN A 13 -18.61 0.93 2.36
N LEU A 14 -17.87 1.29 1.31
CA LEU A 14 -17.57 2.69 1.02
C LEU A 14 -18.20 3.23 -0.27
N ALA A 15 -18.71 2.36 -1.16
CA ALA A 15 -19.27 2.80 -2.45
C ALA A 15 -20.55 3.64 -2.34
N GLN A 16 -21.22 3.64 -1.17
CA GLN A 16 -22.38 4.49 -0.93
C GLN A 16 -22.03 5.99 -0.93
N HIS A 17 -20.80 6.34 -0.56
CA HIS A 17 -20.37 7.73 -0.37
C HIS A 17 -19.20 8.13 -1.27
N TRP A 18 -18.45 7.15 -1.77
CA TRP A 18 -17.22 7.36 -2.50
C TRP A 18 -17.25 6.56 -3.80
N ASP A 19 -16.76 7.15 -4.87
CA ASP A 19 -16.30 6.38 -6.01
C ASP A 19 -14.84 6.01 -5.76
N ILE A 20 -14.53 4.72 -5.80
CA ILE A 20 -13.20 4.21 -5.43
C ILE A 20 -12.61 3.45 -6.60
N THR A 21 -11.42 3.87 -6.98
CA THR A 21 -10.56 3.18 -7.94
C THR A 21 -9.38 2.60 -7.18
N ALA A 22 -9.12 1.32 -7.45
CA ALA A 22 -8.08 0.55 -6.82
C ALA A 22 -7.30 -0.19 -7.91
N ASP A 23 -5.99 0.00 -7.94
CA ASP A 23 -5.10 -0.68 -8.87
C ASP A 23 -4.16 -1.60 -8.10
N HIS A 24 -3.65 -2.63 -8.74
CA HIS A 24 -2.62 -3.50 -8.16
C HIS A 24 -1.42 -3.52 -9.09
N TYR A 25 -0.26 -3.18 -8.56
CA TYR A 25 0.98 -3.33 -9.29
C TYR A 25 2.12 -3.72 -8.36
N THR A 26 3.13 -4.38 -8.91
CA THR A 26 4.38 -4.61 -8.21
C THR A 26 5.33 -3.46 -8.52
N SER A 27 5.85 -2.82 -7.48
CA SER A 27 6.89 -1.80 -7.60
C SER A 27 8.24 -2.39 -7.21
N ALA A 28 9.31 -1.85 -7.78
CA ALA A 28 10.68 -2.20 -7.44
C ALA A 28 11.37 -1.00 -6.78
N PHE A 29 11.92 -1.21 -5.59
CA PHE A 29 12.63 -0.19 -4.82
C PHE A 29 14.08 -0.60 -4.60
N THR A 30 14.98 0.37 -4.55
CA THR A 30 16.33 0.11 -4.03
C THR A 30 16.27 0.01 -2.50
N PRO A 31 17.18 -0.77 -1.88
CA PRO A 31 17.28 -0.83 -0.43
C PRO A 31 17.42 0.55 0.22
N ASP A 32 18.17 1.47 -0.39
CA ASP A 32 18.36 2.84 0.11
C ASP A 32 17.06 3.64 0.21
N VAL A 33 16.09 3.39 -0.69
CA VAL A 33 14.78 4.05 -0.64
C VAL A 33 13.95 3.48 0.51
N LEU A 34 14.00 2.17 0.73
CA LEU A 34 13.28 1.54 1.83
C LEU A 34 13.86 1.89 3.20
N GLN A 35 15.18 2.05 3.32
CA GLN A 35 15.82 2.48 4.57
C GLN A 35 15.47 3.92 4.96
N LYS A 36 15.07 4.76 3.99
CA LYS A 36 14.59 6.13 4.24
C LYS A 36 13.12 6.18 4.66
N LEU A 37 12.38 5.09 4.50
CA LEU A 37 11.02 5.00 5.00
C LEU A 37 11.08 4.71 6.49
N ASP A 38 10.80 5.74 7.26
CA ASP A 38 10.66 5.62 8.69
C ASP A 38 9.43 4.72 9.04
N PRO A 39 9.58 3.71 9.91
CA PRO A 39 8.49 2.81 10.30
C PRO A 39 7.30 3.52 10.95
N GLU A 40 7.52 4.66 11.62
CA GLU A 40 6.44 5.44 12.22
C GLU A 40 5.64 6.14 11.10
N THR A 41 6.34 6.78 10.16
CA THR A 41 5.75 7.42 8.97
C THR A 41 4.94 6.45 8.11
N THR A 42 5.43 5.23 7.89
CA THR A 42 4.68 4.21 7.12
C THR A 42 3.42 3.74 7.85
N ARG A 43 3.50 3.53 9.16
CA ARG A 43 2.33 3.19 9.99
C ARG A 43 1.29 4.30 10.00
N GLU A 44 1.69 5.56 10.07
CA GLU A 44 0.79 6.72 9.95
C GLU A 44 0.10 6.79 8.58
N MET A 45 0.80 6.41 7.51
CA MET A 45 0.23 6.27 6.17
C MET A 45 -0.64 5.01 6.00
N GLY A 46 -0.76 4.17 7.04
CA GLY A 46 -1.64 3.00 7.05
C GLY A 46 -1.08 1.79 6.32
N PHE A 47 0.24 1.70 6.10
CA PHE A 47 0.87 0.50 5.55
C PHE A 47 2.13 0.11 6.32
N GLU A 48 2.42 -1.19 6.38
CA GLU A 48 3.61 -1.74 7.04
C GLU A 48 4.54 -2.33 5.98
N VAL A 49 5.82 -2.00 6.03
CA VAL A 49 6.83 -2.51 5.10
C VAL A 49 7.65 -3.59 5.81
N ASN A 50 7.44 -4.85 5.45
CA ASN A 50 8.31 -5.95 5.87
C ASN A 50 9.40 -6.16 4.81
N VAL A 51 10.58 -5.57 5.03
CA VAL A 51 11.71 -5.66 4.09
C VAL A 51 12.36 -7.05 4.11
N ASP A 52 12.44 -7.69 5.29
CA ASP A 52 13.11 -8.99 5.45
C ASP A 52 12.37 -10.14 4.76
N GLY A 53 11.04 -10.00 4.59
CA GLY A 53 10.20 -10.95 3.86
C GLY A 53 10.01 -10.60 2.38
N ALA A 54 10.57 -9.48 1.91
CA ALA A 54 10.32 -8.99 0.57
C ALA A 54 11.12 -9.76 -0.49
N LYS A 55 10.52 -9.96 -1.66
CA LYS A 55 11.21 -10.58 -2.79
C LYS A 55 12.27 -9.62 -3.34
N VAL A 56 13.40 -10.15 -3.76
CA VAL A 56 14.47 -9.38 -4.39
C VAL A 56 14.67 -9.89 -5.81
N ASP A 57 14.86 -8.98 -6.77
CA ASP A 57 15.17 -9.35 -8.15
C ASP A 57 16.68 -9.55 -8.41
N ASP A 58 17.04 -9.97 -9.63
CA ASP A 58 18.43 -10.23 -10.01
C ASP A 58 19.34 -8.99 -9.93
N SER A 59 18.76 -7.79 -9.88
CA SER A 59 19.48 -6.52 -9.74
C SER A 59 19.59 -6.07 -8.27
N GLY A 60 19.13 -6.88 -7.32
CA GLY A 60 19.13 -6.55 -5.90
C GLY A 60 18.03 -5.57 -5.47
N ARG A 61 17.01 -5.35 -6.31
CA ARG A 61 15.88 -4.46 -5.98
C ARG A 61 14.81 -5.22 -5.23
N VAL A 62 14.23 -4.57 -4.23
CA VAL A 62 13.15 -5.12 -3.42
C VAL A 62 11.82 -4.91 -4.14
N LEU A 63 11.09 -5.99 -4.36
CA LEU A 63 9.79 -6.02 -5.02
C LEU A 63 8.67 -6.01 -3.97
N LEU A 64 7.85 -4.97 -4.01
CA LEU A 64 6.71 -4.81 -3.09
C LEU A 64 5.39 -4.73 -3.87
N PRO A 65 4.35 -5.47 -3.46
CA PRO A 65 3.01 -5.26 -3.97
C PRO A 65 2.48 -3.92 -3.46
N ILE A 66 1.98 -3.08 -4.36
CA ILE A 66 1.38 -1.79 -4.04
C ILE A 66 -0.09 -1.82 -4.45
N TRP A 67 -0.93 -1.33 -3.54
CA TRP A 67 -2.37 -1.23 -3.72
C TRP A 67 -2.81 0.22 -3.47
N PRO A 68 -2.60 1.14 -4.43
CA PRO A 68 -3.10 2.50 -4.29
C PRO A 68 -4.63 2.53 -4.30
N LEU A 69 -5.19 3.36 -3.43
CA LEU A 69 -6.61 3.67 -3.40
C LEU A 69 -6.80 5.14 -3.74
N ARG A 70 -7.64 5.41 -4.74
CA ARG A 70 -8.14 6.76 -5.01
C ARG A 70 -9.64 6.76 -4.76
N ALA A 71 -10.06 7.51 -3.74
CA ALA A 71 -11.45 7.75 -3.41
C ALA A 71 -11.81 9.19 -3.77
N THR A 72 -12.86 9.36 -4.58
CA THR A 72 -13.46 10.66 -4.89
C THR A 72 -14.87 10.70 -4.37
N ARG A 73 -15.25 11.79 -3.69
CA ARG A 73 -16.64 11.95 -3.23
C ARG A 73 -17.54 12.06 -4.46
N ARG A 74 -18.64 11.33 -4.46
CA ARG A 74 -19.69 11.49 -5.49
C ARG A 74 -20.42 12.81 -5.33
#